data_AF-A0A6P5INZ5-F1
#
_entry.id   AF-A0A6P5INZ5-F1
#
_cell.length_a   1.000
_cell.length_b   1.000
_cell.length_c   1.000
_cell.angle_alpha   90.00
_cell.angle_beta   90.00
_cell.angle_gamma   90.00
#
_symmetry.space_group_name_H-M   'P 1'
#
loop_
_entity.id
_entity.type
_entity.pdbx_description
1 polymer ?
#
loop_
_entity_poly.entity_id
_entity_poly.type
_entity_poly.pdbx_seq_one_letter_code
_entity_poly.pdbx_strand_id
1 'polypeptide(L)'
;MCALLVALPSGLSLWENSWERCYSNWPGILGCFQRMKNSRARLLDKYRRVGVAPRGLMAQEVMEAEWLTLQSTHESLAQRCSRTFAQVEDPEELAVLEDIQQELMSQEQAFIEEYERSLWFDDRCLWALLEGLQTDGLICPVCSRYNLTVVRGTVLCQCGLRLSSQAPELTEQIFRALLEESVNRHSEFCAHRPEFSVTSGTEENASLLLSCVVCDTWMVLL
;
A
#
# COMPACT_ATOMS: atom_id res chain seq x y z
N MET A 1 -16.02 10.25 4.00
CA MET A 1 -15.92 11.73 4.04
C MET A 1 -14.54 12.07 4.60
N CYS A 2 -13.57 12.68 3.92
CA CYS A 2 -13.51 13.53 2.74
C CYS A 2 -12.34 13.10 1.85
N ALA A 3 -12.58 12.81 0.57
CA ALA A 3 -11.55 12.82 -0.46
C ALA A 3 -11.84 14.02 -1.36
N LEU A 4 -11.00 15.05 -1.29
CA LEU A 4 -10.99 16.13 -2.28
C LEU A 4 -10.08 15.68 -3.42
N LEU A 5 -10.69 15.28 -4.53
CA LEU A 5 -10.02 15.18 -5.82
C LEU A 5 -9.60 16.58 -6.25
N VAL A 6 -8.29 16.85 -6.22
CA VAL A 6 -7.72 18.00 -6.94
C VAL A 6 -7.14 17.45 -8.23
N ALA A 7 -7.83 17.71 -9.34
CA ALA A 7 -7.23 17.61 -10.66
C ALA A 7 -6.24 18.77 -10.84
N LEU A 8 -5.01 18.48 -11.22
CA LEU A 8 -4.13 19.46 -11.84
C LEU A 8 -3.46 18.83 -13.08
N PRO A 9 -3.49 19.53 -14.23
CA PRO A 9 -2.77 19.11 -15.42
C PRO A 9 -1.29 19.42 -15.27
N SER A 10 -0.49 18.82 -16.15
CA SER A 10 0.93 19.10 -16.37
C SER A 10 1.89 18.65 -15.25
N GLY A 11 2.35 17.39 -15.41
CA GLY A 11 3.76 17.02 -15.41
C GLY A 11 4.67 17.62 -14.34
N LEU A 12 4.83 16.88 -13.22
CA LEU A 12 6.05 16.61 -12.44
C LEU A 12 5.64 16.35 -10.98
N SER A 13 5.92 15.16 -10.46
CA SER A 13 6.03 14.99 -9.01
C SER A 13 6.87 13.77 -8.62
N LEU A 14 8.05 14.08 -8.06
CA LEU A 14 8.69 13.32 -6.99
C LEU A 14 7.61 12.85 -5.99
N TRP A 15 7.60 11.56 -5.70
CA TRP A 15 6.95 11.04 -4.50
C TRP A 15 7.82 11.45 -3.30
N GLU A 16 7.57 12.63 -2.75
CA GLU A 16 8.11 13.05 -1.46
C GLU A 16 6.96 13.21 -0.47
N ASN A 17 7.12 12.54 0.67
CA ASN A 17 6.20 12.41 1.80
C ASN A 17 5.36 13.68 2.07
N SER A 18 4.14 13.69 1.54
CA SER A 18 3.19 14.83 1.59
C SER A 18 2.74 15.21 3.01
N TRP A 19 2.95 14.35 4.01
CA TRP A 19 2.56 14.58 5.40
C TRP A 19 3.42 15.63 6.12
N GLU A 20 4.73 15.68 5.83
CA GLU A 20 5.64 16.64 6.49
C GLU A 20 5.53 18.06 5.92
N ARG A 21 5.22 18.19 4.62
CA ARG A 21 5.04 19.50 3.96
C ARG A 21 3.73 20.20 4.34
N CYS A 22 2.64 19.46 4.56
CA CYS A 22 1.37 20.04 5.00
C CYS A 22 1.44 20.63 6.42
N TYR A 23 2.31 20.11 7.29
CA TYR A 23 2.44 20.58 8.68
C TYR A 23 3.52 21.67 8.89
N SER A 24 4.44 21.84 7.94
CA SER A 24 5.61 22.70 8.13
C SER A 24 5.35 24.20 7.88
N ASN A 25 4.20 24.58 7.31
CA ASN A 25 3.93 25.98 6.91
C ASN A 25 2.78 26.69 7.64
N TRP A 26 2.28 26.16 8.77
CA TRP A 26 1.20 26.82 9.53
C TRP A 26 1.63 27.26 10.94
N PRO A 27 2.26 28.45 11.10
CA PRO A 27 2.88 28.86 12.37
C PRO A 27 1.89 28.96 13.55
N GLY A 28 0.59 29.13 13.29
CA GLY A 28 -0.45 29.14 14.32
C GLY A 28 -0.78 27.77 14.94
N ILE A 29 -0.72 26.69 14.15
CA ILE A 29 -1.07 25.34 14.60
C ILE A 29 0.08 24.72 15.40
N LEU A 30 1.33 24.96 15.02
CA LEU A 30 2.50 24.46 15.76
C LEU A 30 2.51 25.02 17.20
N GLY A 31 2.20 26.30 17.37
CA GLY A 31 2.06 26.92 18.69
C GLY A 31 0.88 26.38 19.49
N CYS A 32 -0.25 26.08 18.85
CA CYS A 32 -1.41 25.47 19.50
C CYS A 32 -1.12 24.02 19.94
N PHE A 33 -0.48 23.24 19.09
CA PHE A 33 -0.06 21.87 19.37
C PHE A 33 1.00 21.81 20.49
N GLN A 34 1.98 22.72 20.47
CA GLN A 34 2.97 22.80 21.52
C GLN A 34 2.35 23.27 22.85
N ARG A 35 1.38 24.19 22.82
CA ARG A 35 0.59 24.56 24.01
C ARG A 35 -0.21 23.37 24.55
N MET A 36 -0.82 22.57 23.68
CA MET A 36 -1.55 21.36 24.08
C MET A 36 -0.60 20.34 24.72
N LYS A 37 0.55 20.05 24.09
CA LYS A 37 1.59 19.17 24.65
C LYS A 37 2.08 19.65 26.02
N ASN A 38 2.40 20.92 26.15
CA ASN A 38 2.88 21.51 27.41
C ASN A 38 1.80 21.51 28.50
N SER A 39 0.53 21.76 28.14
CA SER A 39 -0.59 21.70 29.07
C SER A 39 -0.81 20.28 29.60
N ARG A 40 -0.79 19.28 28.70
CA ARG A 40 -0.87 17.85 29.06
C ARG A 40 0.30 17.44 29.97
N ALA A 41 1.53 17.83 29.63
CA ALA A 41 2.70 17.52 30.45
C ALA A 41 2.60 18.09 31.87
N ARG A 42 2.17 19.36 32.01
CA ARG A 42 1.96 19.97 33.34
C ARG A 42 0.86 19.30 34.15
N LEU A 43 -0.23 18.88 33.52
CA LEU A 43 -1.30 18.15 34.20
C LEU A 43 -0.78 16.80 34.72
N LEU A 44 -0.09 16.03 33.88
CA LEU A 44 0.50 14.76 34.27
C LEU A 44 1.54 14.91 35.39
N ASP A 45 2.36 15.96 35.34
CA ASP A 45 3.35 16.24 36.38
C ASP A 45 2.68 16.65 37.71
N LYS A 46 1.58 17.39 37.65
CA LYS A 46 0.76 17.72 38.84
C LYS A 46 0.18 16.46 39.48
N TYR A 47 -0.36 15.53 38.70
CA TYR A 47 -0.87 14.26 39.22
C TYR A 47 0.25 13.36 39.77
N ARG A 48 1.42 13.32 39.12
CA ARG A 48 2.59 12.58 39.65
C ARG A 48 3.09 13.13 40.98
N ARG A 49 3.12 14.46 41.14
CA ARG A 49 3.55 15.10 42.40
C ARG A 49 2.54 14.94 43.54
N VAL A 50 1.25 14.84 43.24
CA VAL A 50 0.21 14.52 44.23
C VAL A 50 0.37 13.09 44.79
N GLY A 51 1.04 12.20 44.05
CA GLY A 51 1.40 10.85 44.50
C GLY A 51 2.60 10.77 45.47
N VAL A 52 3.28 11.89 45.78
CA VAL A 52 4.43 11.91 46.71
C VAL A 52 4.01 12.56 48.03
N ALA A 53 3.01 12.00 48.69
CA ALA A 53 2.74 12.30 50.11
C ALA A 53 3.68 11.44 50.99
N PRO A 54 4.23 11.95 52.11
CA PRO A 54 5.31 11.28 52.84
C PRO A 54 4.96 9.97 53.57
N ARG A 55 3.81 9.34 53.30
CA ARG A 55 3.35 8.13 54.02
C ARG A 55 2.15 7.40 53.37
N GLY A 56 1.93 7.50 52.06
CA GLY A 56 0.79 6.88 51.37
C GLY A 56 1.24 5.72 50.50
N LEU A 57 0.62 4.55 50.69
CA LEU A 57 0.81 3.34 49.87
C LEU A 57 0.89 3.72 48.39
N MET A 58 1.93 3.24 47.71
CA MET A 58 2.11 3.51 46.29
C MET A 58 0.88 3.01 45.54
N ALA A 59 0.40 3.76 44.54
CA ALA A 59 -0.73 3.32 43.71
C ALA A 59 -0.52 1.89 43.16
N GLN A 60 0.74 1.47 42.98
CA GLN A 60 1.10 0.11 42.64
C GLN A 60 0.81 -0.91 43.75
N GLU A 61 1.06 -0.59 45.02
CA GLU A 61 0.75 -1.46 46.16
C GLU A 61 -0.76 -1.58 46.38
N VAL A 62 -1.50 -0.48 46.21
CA VAL A 62 -2.97 -0.50 46.25
C VAL A 62 -3.54 -1.27 45.06
N MET A 63 -2.98 -1.06 43.87
CA MET A 63 -3.37 -1.80 42.68
C MET A 63 -3.05 -3.29 42.80
N GLU A 64 -1.89 -3.67 43.35
CA GLU A 64 -1.53 -5.07 43.60
C GLU A 64 -2.42 -5.68 44.70
N ALA A 65 -2.73 -4.95 45.77
CA ALA A 65 -3.63 -5.41 46.82
C ALA A 65 -5.09 -5.56 46.33
N GLU A 66 -5.60 -4.58 45.61
CA GLU A 66 -6.92 -4.66 44.98
C GLU A 66 -6.96 -5.72 43.87
N TRP A 67 -5.88 -5.89 43.11
CA TRP A 67 -5.74 -6.95 42.12
C TRP A 67 -5.74 -8.33 42.76
N LEU A 68 -5.02 -8.55 43.87
CA LEU A 68 -5.03 -9.81 44.61
C LEU A 68 -6.41 -10.09 45.23
N THR A 69 -7.09 -9.04 45.71
CA THR A 69 -8.47 -9.15 46.21
C THR A 69 -9.41 -9.55 45.07
N LEU A 70 -9.31 -8.87 43.91
CA LEU A 70 -10.06 -9.18 42.70
C LEU A 70 -9.76 -10.58 42.19
N GLN A 71 -8.50 -11.04 42.24
CA GLN A 71 -8.09 -12.36 41.78
C GLN A 71 -8.67 -13.47 42.67
N SER A 72 -8.72 -13.28 44.00
CA SER A 72 -9.40 -14.21 44.91
C SER A 72 -10.92 -14.25 44.67
N THR A 73 -11.54 -13.10 44.40
CA THR A 73 -12.95 -13.04 44.01
C THR A 73 -13.19 -13.58 42.61
N HIS A 74 -12.22 -13.46 41.69
CA HIS A 74 -12.27 -13.97 40.34
C HIS A 74 -12.05 -15.49 40.32
N GLU A 75 -11.25 -16.06 41.20
CA GLU A 75 -11.20 -17.52 41.39
C GLU A 75 -12.53 -18.04 41.95
N SER A 76 -13.10 -17.36 42.95
CA SER A 76 -14.44 -17.67 43.47
C SER A 76 -15.55 -17.49 42.42
N LEU A 77 -15.50 -16.42 41.64
CA LEU A 77 -16.44 -16.12 40.55
C LEU A 77 -16.20 -17.00 39.35
N ALA A 78 -14.98 -17.36 38.98
CA ALA A 78 -14.69 -18.32 37.93
C ALA A 78 -15.14 -19.71 38.33
N GLN A 79 -15.06 -20.08 39.61
CA GLN A 79 -15.55 -21.36 40.12
C GLN A 79 -17.08 -21.36 40.26
N ARG A 80 -17.70 -20.21 40.56
CA ARG A 80 -19.15 -20.01 40.51
C ARG A 80 -19.67 -19.96 39.08
N CYS A 81 -19.08 -19.16 38.19
CA CYS A 81 -19.37 -19.09 36.76
C CYS A 81 -19.11 -20.43 36.09
N SER A 82 -18.04 -21.16 36.42
CA SER A 82 -17.83 -22.51 35.90
C SER A 82 -18.91 -23.49 36.38
N ARG A 83 -19.51 -23.28 37.56
CA ARG A 83 -20.72 -23.97 38.02
C ARG A 83 -22.02 -23.45 37.41
N THR A 84 -22.13 -22.16 37.09
CA THR A 84 -23.31 -21.51 36.49
C THR A 84 -23.39 -21.80 34.99
N PHE A 85 -22.26 -21.75 34.27
CA PHE A 85 -22.13 -22.16 32.88
C PHE A 85 -22.22 -23.69 32.72
N ALA A 86 -21.83 -24.48 33.73
CA ALA A 86 -22.12 -25.91 33.77
C ALA A 86 -23.58 -26.26 34.11
N GLN A 87 -24.41 -25.25 34.45
CA GLN A 87 -25.82 -25.42 34.81
C GLN A 87 -26.78 -24.52 34.04
N VAL A 88 -26.41 -24.08 32.83
CA VAL A 88 -27.43 -23.57 31.90
C VAL A 88 -28.24 -24.78 31.42
N GLU A 89 -29.13 -25.26 32.28
CA GLU A 89 -30.07 -26.34 32.00
C GLU A 89 -31.45 -25.78 31.62
N ASP A 90 -31.68 -24.48 31.84
CA ASP A 90 -32.92 -23.81 31.45
C ASP A 90 -33.00 -23.70 29.91
N PRO A 91 -33.95 -24.38 29.26
CA PRO A 91 -34.05 -24.39 27.80
C PRO A 91 -34.27 -23.00 27.21
N GLU A 92 -34.87 -22.08 27.96
CA GLU A 92 -35.16 -20.72 27.49
C GLU A 92 -33.89 -19.84 27.47
N GLU A 93 -33.03 -19.95 28.49
CA GLU A 93 -31.70 -19.30 28.48
C GLU A 93 -30.77 -19.88 27.41
N LEU A 94 -30.83 -21.20 27.18
CA LEU A 94 -30.05 -21.87 26.13
C LEU A 94 -30.46 -21.38 24.73
N ALA A 95 -31.77 -21.26 24.48
CA ALA A 95 -32.30 -20.76 23.20
C ALA A 95 -31.85 -19.31 22.90
N VAL A 96 -31.84 -18.44 23.92
CA VAL A 96 -31.34 -17.06 23.76
C VAL A 96 -29.86 -17.03 23.39
N LEU A 97 -29.04 -17.91 23.97
CA LEU A 97 -27.61 -18.00 23.62
C LEU A 97 -27.41 -18.54 22.21
N GLU A 98 -28.21 -19.52 21.78
CA GLU A 98 -28.19 -20.03 20.40
C GLU A 98 -28.60 -18.94 19.39
N ASP A 99 -29.62 -18.13 19.71
CA ASP A 99 -30.05 -17.00 18.88
C ASP A 99 -28.94 -15.94 18.76
N ILE A 100 -28.27 -15.59 19.86
CA ILE A 100 -27.14 -14.65 19.84
C ILE A 100 -25.99 -15.21 19.01
N GLN A 101 -25.65 -16.49 19.16
CA GLN A 101 -24.61 -17.13 18.36
C GLN A 101 -24.95 -17.11 16.87
N GLN A 102 -26.20 -17.41 16.53
CA GLN A 102 -26.68 -17.40 15.15
C GLN A 102 -26.66 -15.99 14.56
N GLU A 103 -27.04 -14.97 15.34
CA GLU A 103 -26.93 -13.57 14.94
C GLU A 103 -25.46 -13.18 14.69
N LEU A 104 -24.54 -13.51 15.61
CA LEU A 104 -23.12 -13.20 15.45
C LEU A 104 -22.52 -13.84 14.19
N MET A 105 -22.83 -15.12 13.94
CA MET A 105 -22.40 -15.81 12.71
C MET A 105 -22.97 -15.12 11.46
N SER A 106 -24.24 -14.71 11.50
CA SER A 106 -24.87 -14.00 10.37
C SER A 106 -24.22 -12.63 10.11
N GLN A 107 -23.85 -11.90 11.16
CA GLN A 107 -23.20 -10.60 11.06
C GLN A 107 -21.77 -10.72 10.53
N GLU A 108 -21.02 -11.73 10.99
CA GLU A 108 -19.68 -12.02 10.47
C GLU A 108 -19.73 -12.33 8.97
N GLN A 109 -20.66 -13.20 8.56
CA GLN A 109 -20.85 -13.55 7.16
C GLN A 109 -21.23 -12.32 6.32
N ALA A 110 -22.15 -11.47 6.81
CA ALA A 110 -22.53 -10.23 6.14
C ALA A 110 -21.35 -9.26 5.99
N PHE A 111 -20.48 -9.16 7.00
CA PHE A 111 -19.28 -8.33 6.96
C PHE A 111 -18.28 -8.82 5.89
N ILE A 112 -18.06 -10.13 5.82
CA ILE A 112 -17.22 -10.74 4.78
C ILE A 112 -17.78 -10.44 3.39
N GLU A 113 -19.09 -10.64 3.19
CA GLU A 113 -19.74 -10.38 1.91
C GLU A 113 -19.67 -8.91 1.47
N GLU A 114 -19.79 -7.97 2.41
CA GLU A 114 -19.62 -6.54 2.13
C GLU A 114 -18.18 -6.20 1.72
N TYR A 115 -17.20 -6.79 2.41
CA TYR A 115 -15.80 -6.63 2.10
C TYR A 115 -15.45 -7.20 0.72
N GLU A 116 -15.90 -8.42 0.41
CA GLU A 116 -15.71 -9.05 -0.90
C GLU A 116 -16.37 -8.25 -2.02
N ARG A 117 -17.56 -7.70 -1.79
CA ARG A 117 -18.24 -6.83 -2.75
C ARG A 117 -17.46 -5.54 -3.03
N SER A 118 -16.84 -4.98 -2.00
CA SER A 118 -15.98 -3.79 -2.13
C SER A 118 -14.72 -4.12 -2.93
N LEU A 119 -14.07 -5.25 -2.63
CA LEU A 119 -12.92 -5.73 -3.39
C LEU A 119 -13.27 -5.98 -4.86
N TRP A 120 -14.42 -6.60 -5.13
CA TRP A 120 -14.85 -6.85 -6.50
C TRP A 120 -15.11 -5.54 -7.27
N PHE A 121 -15.62 -4.52 -6.60
CA PHE A 121 -15.75 -3.19 -7.20
C PHE A 121 -14.38 -2.57 -7.51
N ASP A 122 -13.45 -2.62 -6.56
CA ASP A 122 -12.10 -2.09 -6.73
C ASP A 122 -11.36 -2.79 -7.88
N ASP A 123 -11.46 -4.11 -7.97
CA ASP A 123 -10.90 -4.90 -9.07
C ASP A 123 -11.49 -4.48 -10.42
N ARG A 124 -12.82 -4.33 -10.50
CA ARG A 124 -13.48 -3.85 -11.72
C ARG A 124 -13.06 -2.44 -12.11
N CYS A 125 -12.88 -1.54 -11.15
CA CYS A 125 -12.38 -0.21 -11.42
C CYS A 125 -10.95 -0.26 -11.94
N LEU A 126 -10.10 -1.11 -11.36
CA LEU A 126 -8.74 -1.33 -11.82
C LEU A 126 -8.71 -1.87 -13.25
N TRP A 127 -9.57 -2.85 -13.58
CA TRP A 127 -9.72 -3.35 -14.95
C TRP A 127 -10.17 -2.28 -15.93
N ALA A 128 -11.19 -1.48 -15.59
CA ALA A 128 -11.64 -0.40 -16.45
C ALA A 128 -10.57 0.68 -16.67
N LEU A 129 -9.74 0.97 -15.66
CA LEU A 129 -8.57 1.84 -15.80
C LEU A 129 -7.51 1.22 -16.70
N LEU A 130 -7.21 -0.08 -16.54
CA LEU A 130 -6.28 -0.81 -17.40
C LEU A 130 -6.74 -0.80 -18.86
N GLU A 131 -8.02 -1.09 -19.13
CA GLU A 131 -8.60 -1.00 -20.47
C GLU A 131 -8.48 0.42 -21.06
N GLY A 132 -8.73 1.46 -20.25
CA GLY A 132 -8.54 2.85 -20.66
C GLY A 132 -7.09 3.25 -20.92
N LEU A 133 -6.13 2.54 -20.32
CA LEU A 133 -4.68 2.73 -20.49
C LEU A 133 -4.07 1.82 -21.55
N GLN A 134 -4.74 0.72 -21.92
CA GLN A 134 -4.39 -0.13 -23.05
C GLN A 134 -4.70 0.59 -24.36
N THR A 135 -3.90 1.60 -24.66
CA THR A 135 -3.79 2.09 -26.04
C THR A 135 -3.01 1.06 -26.84
N ASP A 136 -3.48 0.67 -28.04
CA ASP A 136 -2.81 -0.30 -28.92
C ASP A 136 -1.36 0.05 -29.30
N GLY A 137 -0.87 1.25 -28.96
CA GLY A 137 0.47 1.73 -29.27
C GLY A 137 1.54 1.24 -28.30
N LEU A 138 2.69 0.85 -28.86
CA LEU A 138 3.85 0.43 -28.09
C LEU A 138 4.56 1.63 -27.45
N ILE A 139 4.64 1.69 -26.12
CA ILE A 139 5.35 2.78 -25.40
C ILE A 139 6.87 2.66 -25.64
N CYS A 140 7.52 3.80 -25.89
CA CYS A 140 8.97 3.86 -26.08
C CYS A 140 9.73 3.40 -24.81
N PRO A 141 10.57 2.36 -24.91
CA PRO A 141 11.26 1.81 -23.74
C PRO A 141 12.35 2.73 -23.19
N VAL A 142 12.87 3.65 -24.01
CA VAL A 142 13.94 4.59 -23.61
C VAL A 142 13.38 5.77 -22.80
N CYS A 143 12.29 6.41 -23.27
CA CYS A 143 11.74 7.58 -22.59
C CYS A 143 10.56 7.27 -21.67
N SER A 144 9.91 6.11 -21.82
CA SER A 144 8.71 5.69 -21.09
C SER A 144 7.56 6.72 -21.12
N ARG A 145 7.48 7.56 -22.16
CA ARG A 145 6.53 8.69 -22.25
C ARG A 145 5.65 8.69 -23.50
N TYR A 146 6.22 8.35 -24.66
CA TYR A 146 5.53 8.46 -25.95
C TYR A 146 5.41 7.09 -26.61
N ASN A 147 4.34 6.91 -27.39
CA ASN A 147 4.19 5.73 -28.23
C ASN A 147 5.18 5.78 -29.41
N LEU A 148 5.70 4.62 -29.77
CA LEU A 148 6.53 4.39 -30.92
C LEU A 148 5.67 4.34 -32.17
N THR A 149 6.25 4.77 -33.28
CA THR A 149 5.69 4.57 -34.61
C THR A 149 6.68 3.78 -35.45
N VAL A 150 6.24 2.65 -36.00
CA VAL A 150 7.06 1.82 -36.90
C VAL A 150 6.61 2.05 -38.33
N VAL A 151 7.49 2.62 -39.16
CA VAL A 151 7.20 2.95 -40.55
C VAL A 151 8.30 2.39 -41.43
N ARG A 152 7.95 1.46 -42.34
CA ARG A 152 8.87 0.87 -43.33
C ARG A 152 10.18 0.36 -42.70
N GLY A 153 10.09 -0.37 -41.59
CA GLY A 153 11.24 -0.92 -40.87
C GLY A 153 12.05 0.07 -40.02
N THR A 154 11.58 1.32 -39.88
CA THR A 154 12.18 2.32 -38.98
C THR A 154 11.28 2.56 -37.77
N VAL A 155 11.85 2.46 -36.57
CA VAL A 155 11.19 2.77 -35.30
C VAL A 155 11.49 4.22 -34.91
N LEU A 156 10.44 5.00 -34.65
CA LEU A 156 10.54 6.43 -34.31
C LEU A 156 9.82 6.75 -33.00
N CYS A 157 10.36 7.69 -32.25
CA CYS A 157 9.72 8.26 -31.06
C CYS A 157 9.84 9.79 -31.04
N GLN A 158 8.87 10.46 -30.42
CA GLN A 158 8.90 11.91 -30.19
C GLN A 158 10.03 12.35 -29.25
N CYS A 159 10.64 11.44 -28.48
CA CYS A 159 11.82 11.76 -27.68
C CYS A 159 13.12 11.90 -28.52
N GLY A 160 13.06 11.65 -29.84
CA GLY A 160 14.21 11.68 -30.73
C GLY A 160 14.83 10.31 -31.05
N LEU A 161 14.28 9.22 -30.50
CA LEU A 161 14.69 7.86 -30.86
C LEU A 161 14.41 7.59 -32.35
N ARG A 162 15.43 7.10 -33.06
CA ARG A 162 15.33 6.60 -34.43
C ARG A 162 16.18 5.35 -34.55
N LEU A 163 15.55 4.21 -34.83
CA LEU A 163 16.22 2.94 -35.04
C LEU A 163 15.86 2.43 -36.44
N SER A 164 16.86 2.08 -37.23
CA SER A 164 16.70 1.49 -38.56
C SER A 164 17.08 0.01 -38.48
N SER A 165 16.13 -0.88 -38.78
CA SER A 165 16.47 -2.28 -38.97
C SER A 165 16.89 -2.53 -40.41
N GLN A 166 17.85 -3.43 -40.61
CA GLN A 166 18.18 -3.96 -41.94
C GLN A 166 17.09 -4.89 -42.49
N ALA A 167 16.14 -5.32 -41.63
CA ALA A 167 15.02 -6.15 -42.03
C ALA A 167 13.83 -5.28 -42.51
N PRO A 168 13.47 -5.33 -43.80
CA PRO A 168 12.38 -4.52 -44.35
C PRO A 168 10.99 -4.91 -43.82
N GLU A 169 10.86 -6.08 -43.18
CA GLU A 169 9.61 -6.62 -42.63
C GLU A 169 9.34 -6.22 -41.18
N LEU A 170 10.19 -5.39 -40.55
CA LEU A 170 9.98 -5.01 -39.16
C LEU A 170 8.67 -4.20 -39.00
N THR A 171 7.69 -4.83 -38.34
CA THR A 171 6.42 -4.21 -37.92
C THR A 171 6.43 -3.86 -36.44
N GLU A 172 5.46 -3.06 -36.00
CA GLU A 172 5.28 -2.76 -34.57
C GLU A 172 5.07 -4.02 -33.73
N GLN A 173 4.34 -5.01 -34.26
CA GLN A 173 4.07 -6.27 -33.55
C GLN A 173 5.33 -7.12 -33.40
N ILE A 174 6.16 -7.21 -34.44
CA ILE A 174 7.44 -7.93 -34.37
C ILE A 174 8.36 -7.24 -33.36
N PHE A 175 8.43 -5.90 -33.40
CA PHE A 175 9.25 -5.15 -32.45
C PHE A 175 8.74 -5.27 -31.00
N ARG A 176 7.41 -5.28 -30.80
CA ARG A 176 6.79 -5.55 -29.51
C ARG A 176 7.17 -6.93 -28.97
N ALA A 177 7.03 -7.98 -29.79
CA ALA A 177 7.38 -9.33 -29.40
C ALA A 177 8.87 -9.44 -29.02
N LEU A 178 9.77 -8.77 -29.76
CA LEU A 178 11.20 -8.72 -29.43
C LEU A 178 11.46 -8.06 -28.07
N LEU A 179 10.80 -6.94 -27.76
CA LEU A 179 10.91 -6.30 -26.45
C LEU A 179 10.37 -7.20 -25.33
N GLU A 180 9.17 -7.76 -25.51
CA GLU A 180 8.53 -8.64 -24.53
C GLU A 180 9.38 -9.88 -24.24
N GLU A 181 9.87 -10.56 -25.28
CA GLU A 181 10.75 -11.72 -25.13
C GLU A 181 12.03 -11.35 -24.39
N SER A 182 12.67 -10.23 -24.74
CA SER A 182 13.91 -9.80 -24.11
C SER A 182 13.74 -9.49 -22.61
N VAL A 183 12.65 -8.82 -22.24
CA VAL A 183 12.33 -8.49 -20.84
C VAL A 183 11.90 -9.74 -20.08
N ASN A 184 11.08 -10.61 -20.68
CA ASN A 184 10.62 -11.84 -20.06
C ASN A 184 11.79 -12.78 -19.76
N ARG A 185 12.69 -12.98 -20.72
CA ARG A 185 13.92 -13.78 -20.53
C ARG A 185 14.79 -13.24 -19.40
N HIS A 186 14.89 -11.92 -19.25
CA HIS A 186 15.58 -11.32 -18.11
C HIS A 186 14.83 -11.59 -16.79
N SER A 187 13.50 -11.46 -16.80
CA SER A 187 12.65 -11.59 -15.61
C SER A 187 12.63 -13.00 -15.01
N GLU A 188 12.97 -14.03 -15.79
CA GLU A 188 13.13 -15.42 -15.31
C GLU A 188 14.19 -15.53 -14.21
N PHE A 189 15.24 -14.69 -14.26
CA PHE A 189 16.41 -14.78 -13.38
C PHE A 189 16.64 -13.51 -12.55
N CYS A 190 15.97 -12.41 -12.86
CA CYS A 190 16.16 -11.14 -12.17
C CYS A 190 14.87 -10.31 -12.08
N ALA A 191 14.47 -9.95 -10.85
CA ALA A 191 13.29 -9.12 -10.60
C ALA A 191 13.54 -7.61 -10.81
N HIS A 192 14.78 -7.20 -11.09
CA HIS A 192 15.10 -5.79 -11.35
C HIS A 192 14.56 -5.35 -12.72
N ARG A 193 14.17 -4.09 -12.86
CA ARG A 193 13.75 -3.55 -14.15
C ARG A 193 14.97 -3.30 -15.04
N PRO A 194 15.05 -3.87 -16.25
CA PRO A 194 16.15 -3.57 -17.16
C PRO A 194 16.03 -2.14 -17.73
N GLU A 195 17.17 -1.54 -18.05
CA GLU A 195 17.30 -0.22 -18.66
C GLU A 195 17.54 -0.34 -20.17
N PHE A 196 16.90 0.54 -20.94
CA PHE A 196 17.06 0.61 -22.38
C PHE A 196 17.88 1.84 -22.77
N SER A 197 18.93 1.62 -23.54
CA SER A 197 19.80 2.69 -24.04
C SER A 197 20.04 2.52 -25.54
N VAL A 198 20.49 3.58 -26.19
CA VAL A 198 20.76 3.61 -27.63
C VAL A 198 22.24 3.80 -27.84
N THR A 199 22.85 2.97 -28.68
CA THR A 199 24.23 3.17 -29.10
C THR A 199 24.24 4.00 -30.38
N SER A 200 24.94 5.14 -30.34
CA SER A 200 25.26 5.92 -31.54
C SER A 200 26.57 5.42 -32.12
N GLY A 201 26.51 4.46 -33.04
CA GLY A 201 27.68 4.01 -33.79
C GLY A 201 28.17 5.10 -34.76
N THR A 202 29.45 5.03 -35.12
CA THR A 202 30.05 5.84 -36.20
C THR A 202 29.53 5.46 -37.60
N GLU A 203 28.72 4.40 -37.68
CA GLU A 203 28.02 3.94 -38.87
C GLU A 203 26.52 4.18 -38.69
N GLU A 204 25.83 4.49 -39.78
CA GLU A 204 24.56 5.23 -39.87
C GLU A 204 23.33 4.63 -39.14
N ASN A 205 23.48 3.53 -38.40
CA ASN A 205 22.38 2.85 -37.71
C ASN A 205 22.59 2.85 -36.20
N ALA A 206 21.64 3.46 -35.48
CA ALA A 206 21.59 3.41 -34.03
C ALA A 206 20.98 2.08 -33.58
N SER A 207 21.60 1.45 -32.58
CA SER A 207 21.17 0.16 -32.05
C SER A 207 20.54 0.29 -30.67
N LEU A 208 19.52 -0.54 -30.37
CA LEU A 208 18.85 -0.55 -29.07
C LEU A 208 19.45 -1.62 -28.17
N LEU A 209 19.88 -1.21 -26.99
CA LEU A 209 20.48 -2.07 -25.97
C LEU A 209 19.53 -2.20 -24.77
N LEU A 210 19.32 -3.43 -24.33
CA LEU A 210 18.78 -3.75 -23.01
C LEU A 210 19.97 -4.05 -22.08
N SER A 211 19.99 -3.47 -20.88
CA SER A 211 21.04 -3.70 -19.89
C SER A 211 20.46 -3.75 -18.47
N CYS A 212 21.07 -4.54 -17.59
CA CYS A 212 20.70 -4.60 -16.18
C CYS A 212 21.94 -4.53 -15.29
N VAL A 213 21.92 -3.58 -14.36
CA VAL A 213 23.04 -3.31 -13.43
C VAL A 213 23.19 -4.34 -12.30
N VAL A 214 22.20 -5.23 -12.12
CA VAL A 214 22.17 -6.19 -11.01
C VAL A 214 22.69 -7.56 -11.43
N CYS A 215 22.30 -8.02 -12.63
CA CYS A 215 22.68 -9.34 -13.15
C CYS A 215 23.69 -9.25 -14.31
N ASP A 216 24.23 -8.06 -14.58
CA ASP A 216 25.17 -7.75 -15.67
C ASP A 216 24.73 -8.27 -17.05
N THR A 217 23.43 -8.50 -17.24
CA THR A 217 22.87 -8.94 -18.51
C THR A 217 22.78 -7.74 -19.45
N TRP A 218 23.27 -7.92 -20.68
CA TRP A 218 23.14 -6.94 -21.74
C TRP A 218 22.79 -7.64 -23.06
N MET A 219 22.02 -6.96 -23.90
CA MET A 219 21.49 -7.53 -25.12
C MET A 219 21.21 -6.45 -26.16
N VAL A 220 21.72 -6.64 -27.37
CA VAL A 220 21.40 -5.79 -28.52
C VAL A 220 20.14 -6.33 -29.19
N LEU A 221 19.15 -5.47 -29.40
CA LEU A 221 17.82 -5.84 -29.91
C LEU A 221 17.62 -5.46 -31.38
N LEU A 222 18.21 -4.34 -31.80
CA LEU A 222 18.22 -3.80 -33.16
C LEU A 222 19.55 -3.13 -33.41
#